data_AF-A0A124G2U0-F1
#
_entry.id   AF-A0A124G2U0-F1
#
_cell.length_a   1.000
_cell.length_b   1.000
_cell.length_c   1.000
_cell.angle_alpha   90.00
_cell.angle_beta   90.00
_cell.angle_gamma   90.00
#
_symmetry.space_group_name_H-M   'P 1'
#
loop_
_entity.id
_entity.type
_entity.pdbx_description
1 polymer ?
#
loop_
_entity_poly.entity_id
_entity_poly.type
_entity_poly.pdbx_seq_one_letter_code
_entity_poly.pdbx_strand_id
1 'polypeptide(L)'
;MRVKFIVIAFLFVFVFFSTVSAQVDYADVARTHWAYDAIMRLTDLGILSGIRAADGRYYYQGTDPLNRYQAAVLIDKLLNYVDETYMGRDPSDLPVSDDALRARLQQLELAMTDRSGNLVQMASVLERVRSIESQIERIAYEGVPNGNFATVDDLDALKRQVVVLVDRISYASRDVDNLSEKFAALDKALGDINQSLSRQINIVGTDVTELHQSVRDIERNLTRVMENYVSKDVLADYITRSDLSSTLRLYVGVGDLEDLENKLSADLARIEDTTSDLSTRLANTNRTIANIAAEVEANKAAVEEVKEIGPELSAMKSDISSLRSQLNDLTRANAASFSVLREGMDELSDMTGHNAEKLEELDSLIQ
;
A
#
# COMPACT_ATOMS: atom_id res chain seq x y z
N MET A 1 -20.76 52.16 -58.15
CA MET A 1 -20.91 51.36 -56.91
C MET A 1 -21.88 50.19 -57.03
N ARG A 2 -22.94 50.24 -57.85
CA ARG A 2 -23.99 49.20 -57.92
C ARG A 2 -23.54 47.84 -58.50
N VAL A 3 -22.58 47.81 -59.43
CA VAL A 3 -22.07 46.54 -60.02
C VAL A 3 -21.18 45.76 -59.04
N LYS A 4 -20.42 46.45 -58.17
CA LYS A 4 -19.59 45.80 -57.14
C LYS A 4 -20.44 45.15 -56.04
N PHE A 5 -21.61 45.72 -55.73
CA PHE A 5 -22.55 45.14 -54.77
C PHE A 5 -23.24 43.87 -55.31
N ILE A 6 -23.52 43.80 -56.62
CA ILE A 6 -24.11 42.61 -57.23
C ILE A 6 -23.09 41.45 -57.28
N VAL A 7 -21.82 41.73 -57.58
CA VAL A 7 -20.76 40.71 -57.57
C VAL A 7 -20.50 40.19 -56.16
N ILE A 8 -20.51 41.06 -55.14
CA ILE A 8 -20.34 40.66 -53.73
C ILE A 8 -21.55 39.87 -53.23
N ALA A 9 -22.77 40.23 -53.63
CA ALA A 9 -23.98 39.48 -53.28
C ALA A 9 -24.01 38.10 -53.97
N PHE A 10 -23.54 37.99 -55.22
CA PHE A 10 -23.42 36.70 -55.91
C PHE A 10 -22.33 35.81 -55.27
N LEU A 11 -21.24 36.41 -54.78
CA LEU A 11 -20.16 35.71 -54.09
C LEU A 11 -20.60 35.25 -52.69
N PHE A 12 -21.46 36.00 -52.00
CA PHE A 12 -22.05 35.60 -50.72
C PHE A 12 -23.12 34.50 -50.86
N VAL A 13 -23.90 34.50 -51.95
CA VAL A 13 -24.90 33.44 -52.21
C VAL A 13 -24.23 32.15 -52.69
N PHE A 14 -23.07 32.21 -53.35
CA PHE A 14 -22.30 31.02 -53.75
C PHE A 14 -21.56 30.37 -52.57
N VAL A 15 -21.17 31.13 -51.54
CA VAL A 15 -20.55 30.60 -50.31
C VAL A 15 -21.59 29.97 -49.36
N PHE A 16 -22.88 30.32 -49.49
CA PHE A 16 -23.96 29.74 -48.69
C PHE A 16 -24.62 28.49 -49.29
N PHE A 17 -24.24 28.08 -50.49
CA PHE A 17 -24.84 26.96 -51.21
C PHE A 17 -23.83 25.85 -51.49
N SER A 18 -23.13 25.32 -50.48
CA SER A 18 -22.47 24.00 -50.54
C SER A 18 -21.91 23.57 -49.18
N THR A 19 -22.77 23.24 -48.22
CA THR A 19 -22.47 22.18 -47.24
C THR A 19 -23.78 21.52 -46.79
N VAL A 20 -24.52 20.96 -47.74
CA VAL A 20 -25.27 19.74 -47.42
C VAL A 20 -24.19 18.68 -47.22
N SER A 21 -23.75 18.46 -45.98
CA SER A 21 -22.95 17.29 -45.64
C SER A 21 -23.86 16.09 -45.90
N ALA A 22 -23.73 15.49 -47.08
CA ALA A 22 -24.40 14.24 -47.41
C ALA A 22 -23.85 13.20 -46.43
N GLN A 23 -24.66 12.82 -45.45
CA GLN A 23 -24.34 11.76 -44.51
C GLN A 23 -24.05 10.50 -45.33
N VAL A 24 -22.82 9.99 -45.22
CA VAL A 24 -22.35 8.85 -46.03
C VAL A 24 -23.07 7.60 -45.55
N ASP A 25 -23.94 7.03 -46.38
CA ASP A 25 -24.60 5.74 -46.10
C ASP A 25 -23.84 4.61 -46.81
N TYR A 26 -23.45 3.59 -46.06
CA TYR A 26 -22.63 2.48 -46.57
C TYR A 26 -23.54 1.34 -47.03
N ALA A 27 -23.42 0.95 -48.31
CA ALA A 27 -24.28 -0.04 -48.94
C ALA A 27 -24.15 -1.46 -48.35
N ASP A 28 -23.03 -1.75 -47.70
CA ASP A 28 -22.70 -3.02 -47.04
C ASP A 28 -22.86 -2.99 -45.50
N VAL A 29 -23.35 -1.90 -44.92
CA VAL A 29 -23.57 -1.80 -43.47
C VAL A 29 -25.04 -1.55 -43.17
N ALA A 30 -25.75 -2.59 -42.76
CA ALA A 30 -27.14 -2.45 -42.30
C ALA A 30 -27.23 -1.56 -41.05
N ARG A 31 -28.31 -0.77 -40.92
CA ARG A 31 -28.55 0.10 -39.75
C ARG A 31 -28.66 -0.65 -38.42
N THR A 32 -28.94 -1.94 -38.47
CA THR A 32 -29.00 -2.84 -37.31
C THR A 32 -27.66 -3.53 -37.02
N HIS A 33 -26.61 -3.27 -37.80
CA HIS A 33 -25.30 -3.87 -37.59
C HIS A 33 -24.69 -3.37 -36.28
N TRP A 34 -24.12 -4.27 -35.47
CA TRP A 34 -23.62 -3.96 -34.12
C TRP A 34 -22.61 -2.81 -34.08
N ALA A 35 -21.84 -2.63 -35.16
CA ALA A 35 -20.86 -1.55 -35.30
C ALA A 35 -21.38 -0.31 -36.03
N TYR A 36 -22.64 -0.28 -36.48
CA TYR A 36 -23.17 0.79 -37.34
C TYR A 36 -22.93 2.18 -36.74
N ASP A 37 -23.29 2.39 -35.47
CA ASP A 37 -23.12 3.70 -34.83
C ASP A 37 -21.64 4.09 -34.70
N ALA A 38 -20.75 3.12 -34.45
CA ALA A 38 -19.31 3.39 -34.37
C ALA A 38 -18.74 3.76 -35.75
N ILE A 39 -19.16 3.04 -36.79
CA ILE A 39 -18.78 3.28 -38.18
C ILE A 39 -19.20 4.69 -38.62
N MET A 40 -20.46 5.06 -38.35
CA MET A 40 -20.99 6.37 -38.70
C MET A 40 -20.27 7.48 -37.95
N ARG A 41 -20.07 7.34 -36.62
CA ARG A 41 -19.33 8.35 -35.84
C ARG A 41 -17.89 8.54 -36.35
N LEU A 42 -17.15 7.47 -36.58
CA LEU A 42 -15.77 7.57 -37.06
C LEU A 42 -15.69 8.11 -38.48
N THR A 43 -16.74 7.91 -39.28
CA THR A 43 -16.91 8.53 -40.60
C THR A 43 -17.15 10.02 -40.51
N ASP A 44 -18.05 10.44 -39.62
CA ASP A 44 -18.36 11.85 -39.41
C ASP A 44 -17.14 12.62 -38.85
N LEU A 45 -16.32 11.96 -38.01
CA LEU A 45 -15.05 12.50 -37.52
C LEU A 45 -13.92 12.50 -38.57
N GLY A 46 -14.13 11.93 -39.75
CA GLY A 46 -13.12 11.82 -40.80
C GLY A 46 -11.96 10.86 -40.50
N ILE A 47 -12.06 10.10 -39.41
CA ILE A 47 -11.04 9.16 -38.94
C ILE A 47 -11.01 7.92 -39.84
N LEU A 48 -12.18 7.37 -40.14
CA LEU A 48 -12.36 6.25 -41.06
C LEU A 48 -13.29 6.65 -42.20
N SER A 49 -13.08 6.10 -43.39
CA SER A 49 -13.96 6.33 -44.53
C SER A 49 -14.04 5.09 -45.39
N GLY A 50 -15.24 4.75 -45.85
CA GLY A 50 -15.40 3.69 -46.84
C GLY A 50 -14.95 4.11 -48.23
N ILE A 51 -14.98 3.15 -49.13
CA ILE A 51 -14.51 3.29 -50.51
C ILE A 51 -15.72 3.51 -51.42
N ARG A 52 -15.60 4.47 -52.33
CA ARG A 52 -16.62 4.67 -53.37
C ARG A 52 -16.34 3.70 -54.50
N ALA A 53 -17.23 2.73 -54.71
CA ALA A 53 -17.09 1.75 -55.77
C ALA A 53 -17.51 2.34 -57.13
N ALA A 54 -17.22 1.61 -58.22
CA ALA A 54 -17.53 2.01 -59.58
C ALA A 54 -19.03 2.19 -59.86
N ASP A 55 -19.89 1.59 -59.03
CA ASP A 55 -21.36 1.74 -59.04
C ASP A 55 -21.84 3.07 -58.43
N GLY A 56 -20.91 3.90 -57.93
CA GLY A 56 -21.17 5.20 -57.34
C GLY A 56 -21.62 5.18 -55.88
N ARG A 57 -21.76 4.00 -55.27
CA ARG A 57 -22.12 3.82 -53.85
C ARG A 57 -20.87 3.71 -52.97
N TYR A 58 -21.04 3.99 -51.68
CA TYR A 58 -19.99 3.85 -50.68
C TYR A 58 -20.11 2.49 -50.00
N TYR A 59 -18.98 1.81 -49.80
CA TYR A 59 -18.88 0.54 -49.10
C TYR A 59 -17.84 0.68 -47.98
N TYR A 60 -18.17 0.25 -46.77
CA TYR A 60 -17.26 0.30 -45.62
C TYR A 60 -16.21 -0.81 -45.65
N GLN A 61 -16.56 -1.98 -46.21
CA GLN A 61 -15.72 -3.17 -46.32
C GLN A 61 -15.19 -3.66 -44.97
N GLY A 62 -16.08 -3.81 -43.99
CA GLY A 62 -15.70 -4.16 -42.61
C GLY A 62 -15.06 -5.55 -42.42
N THR A 63 -15.11 -6.42 -43.44
CA THR A 63 -14.45 -7.74 -43.44
C THR A 63 -13.01 -7.69 -43.96
N ASP A 64 -12.61 -6.58 -44.60
CA ASP A 64 -11.28 -6.47 -45.19
C ASP A 64 -10.24 -6.19 -44.10
N PRO A 65 -9.12 -6.94 -44.08
CA PRO A 65 -8.09 -6.76 -43.06
C PRO A 65 -7.39 -5.41 -43.22
N LEU A 66 -7.32 -4.64 -42.14
CA LEU A 66 -6.60 -3.37 -42.10
C LEU A 66 -5.10 -3.61 -42.28
N ASN A 67 -4.50 -3.03 -43.32
CA ASN A 67 -3.05 -3.12 -43.50
C ASN A 67 -2.31 -2.09 -42.61
N ARG A 68 -1.01 -2.30 -42.38
CA ARG A 68 -0.21 -1.46 -41.47
C ARG A 68 -0.16 0.02 -41.88
N TYR A 69 -0.19 0.31 -43.19
CA TYR A 69 -0.24 1.70 -43.67
C TYR A 69 -1.58 2.36 -43.35
N GLN A 70 -2.68 1.64 -43.54
CA GLN A 70 -4.02 2.11 -43.19
C GLN A 70 -4.17 2.28 -41.67
N ALA A 71 -3.59 1.37 -40.87
CA ALA A 71 -3.56 1.49 -39.42
C ALA A 71 -2.78 2.73 -38.95
N ALA A 72 -1.62 3.01 -39.54
CA ALA A 72 -0.83 4.19 -39.21
C ALA A 72 -1.60 5.49 -39.51
N VAL A 73 -2.24 5.58 -40.69
CA VAL A 73 -3.06 6.74 -41.06
C VAL A 73 -4.26 6.92 -40.13
N LEU A 74 -4.88 5.83 -39.69
CA LEU A 74 -5.99 5.87 -38.75
C LEU A 74 -5.55 6.39 -37.38
N ILE A 75 -4.44 5.89 -36.86
CA ILE A 75 -3.86 6.33 -35.58
C ILE A 75 -3.47 7.81 -35.65
N ASP A 76 -2.83 8.24 -36.74
CA ASP A 76 -2.46 9.65 -36.96
C ASP A 76 -3.69 10.56 -36.96
N LYS A 77 -4.75 10.21 -37.70
CA LYS A 77 -6.01 10.96 -37.68
C LYS A 77 -6.67 11.01 -36.30
N LEU A 78 -6.59 9.93 -35.53
CA LEU A 78 -7.12 9.89 -34.17
C LEU A 78 -6.34 10.82 -33.24
N LEU A 79 -5.00 10.80 -33.31
CA LEU A 79 -4.14 11.69 -32.53
C LEU A 79 -4.37 13.15 -32.90
N ASN A 80 -4.46 13.47 -34.19
CA ASN A 80 -4.77 14.83 -34.65
C ASN A 80 -6.15 15.30 -34.17
N TYR A 81 -7.17 14.44 -34.21
CA TYR A 81 -8.50 14.78 -33.67
C TYR A 81 -8.44 15.06 -32.16
N VAL A 82 -7.69 14.26 -31.40
CA VAL A 82 -7.48 14.49 -29.96
C VAL A 82 -6.76 15.83 -29.76
N ASP A 83 -5.64 16.05 -30.43
CA ASP A 83 -4.87 17.29 -30.32
C ASP A 83 -5.70 18.52 -30.67
N GLU A 84 -6.42 18.53 -31.79
CA GLU A 84 -7.30 19.63 -32.20
C GLU A 84 -8.47 19.85 -31.24
N THR A 85 -9.02 18.79 -30.64
CA THR A 85 -10.13 18.88 -29.67
C THR A 85 -9.67 19.42 -28.31
N TYR A 86 -8.39 19.26 -27.96
CA TYR A 86 -7.86 19.59 -26.63
C TYR A 86 -6.83 20.74 -26.62
N MET A 87 -6.40 21.27 -27.78
CA MET A 87 -5.59 22.49 -27.84
C MET A 87 -6.43 23.74 -27.54
N GLY A 88 -6.16 24.36 -26.38
CA GLY A 88 -6.79 25.60 -25.91
C GLY A 88 -7.49 25.50 -24.54
N ARG A 89 -7.53 24.30 -23.92
CA ARG A 89 -7.91 24.12 -22.51
C ARG A 89 -6.67 24.07 -21.63
N ASP A 90 -6.77 24.71 -20.46
CA ASP A 90 -5.77 24.60 -19.40
C ASP A 90 -5.60 23.12 -18.99
N PRO A 91 -4.37 22.59 -18.87
CA PRO A 91 -4.11 21.21 -18.47
C PRO A 91 -4.80 20.76 -17.17
N SER A 92 -5.19 21.73 -16.32
CA SER A 92 -5.89 21.48 -15.06
C SER A 92 -7.41 21.21 -15.20
N ASP A 93 -8.00 21.45 -16.38
CA ASP A 93 -9.42 21.21 -16.67
C ASP A 93 -9.71 19.85 -17.36
N LEU A 94 -8.70 19.00 -17.54
CA LEU A 94 -8.85 17.67 -18.13
C LEU A 94 -9.14 16.62 -17.04
N PRO A 95 -10.26 15.86 -17.11
CA PRO A 95 -10.58 14.84 -16.10
C PRO A 95 -9.81 13.52 -16.26
N VAL A 96 -8.67 13.53 -16.96
CA VAL A 96 -7.81 12.35 -17.13
C VAL A 96 -6.36 12.82 -17.04
N SER A 97 -5.65 12.37 -16.00
CA SER A 97 -4.22 12.64 -15.85
C SER A 97 -3.44 12.12 -17.07
N ASP A 98 -2.52 12.94 -17.57
CA ASP A 98 -1.59 12.65 -18.68
C ASP A 98 -0.87 11.29 -18.47
N ASP A 99 -0.70 10.86 -17.21
CA ASP A 99 -0.16 9.56 -16.81
C ASP A 99 -1.02 8.37 -17.24
N ALA A 100 -2.35 8.48 -17.20
CA ALA A 100 -3.24 7.39 -17.58
C ALA A 100 -3.29 7.21 -19.11
N LEU A 101 -3.19 8.31 -19.86
CA LEU A 101 -3.11 8.28 -21.32
C LEU A 101 -1.73 7.76 -21.77
N ARG A 102 -0.64 8.22 -21.14
CA ARG A 102 0.73 7.71 -21.37
C ARG A 102 0.87 6.24 -21.01
N ALA A 103 0.31 5.80 -19.89
CA ALA A 103 0.32 4.39 -19.51
C ALA A 103 -0.43 3.51 -20.52
N ARG A 104 -1.56 3.99 -21.06
CA ARG A 104 -2.32 3.27 -22.09
C ARG A 104 -1.61 3.24 -23.44
N LEU A 105 -0.94 4.32 -23.82
CA LEU A 105 -0.12 4.37 -25.04
C LEU A 105 1.12 3.48 -24.91
N GLN A 106 1.79 3.45 -23.76
CA GLN A 106 2.88 2.50 -23.49
C GLN A 106 2.40 1.05 -23.50
N GLN A 107 1.23 0.76 -22.93
CA GLN A 107 0.64 -0.58 -23.00
C GLN A 107 0.29 -1.01 -24.43
N LEU A 108 -0.18 -0.07 -25.26
CA LEU A 108 -0.46 -0.31 -26.67
C LEU A 108 0.83 -0.50 -27.49
N GLU A 109 1.87 0.27 -27.19
CA GLU A 109 3.21 0.16 -27.79
C GLU A 109 3.89 -1.17 -27.41
N LEU A 110 3.80 -1.60 -26.15
CA LEU A 110 4.25 -2.92 -25.69
C LEU A 110 3.49 -4.08 -26.35
N ALA A 111 2.18 -3.91 -26.59
CA ALA A 111 1.37 -4.93 -27.27
C ALA A 111 1.69 -5.05 -28.76
N MET A 112 2.25 -4.00 -29.37
CA MET A 112 2.57 -3.96 -30.79
C MET A 112 4.04 -4.21 -31.12
N THR A 113 4.92 -4.46 -30.14
CA THR A 113 6.38 -4.50 -30.35
C THR A 113 7.01 -5.80 -29.82
N ASP A 114 7.92 -6.43 -30.58
CA ASP A 114 8.62 -7.64 -30.16
C ASP A 114 9.78 -7.32 -29.17
N ARG A 115 10.44 -8.37 -28.66
CA ARG A 115 11.52 -8.26 -27.66
C ARG A 115 12.77 -7.49 -28.15
N SER A 116 12.80 -7.03 -29.40
CA SER A 116 13.90 -6.22 -29.97
C SER A 116 13.48 -4.79 -30.29
N GLY A 117 12.28 -4.35 -29.89
CA GLY A 117 11.81 -2.98 -30.14
C GLY A 117 11.29 -2.75 -31.55
N ASN A 118 11.07 -3.82 -32.33
CA ASN A 118 10.46 -3.73 -33.66
C ASN A 118 8.98 -4.04 -33.56
N LEU A 119 8.13 -3.30 -34.28
CA LEU A 119 6.70 -3.60 -34.34
C LEU A 119 6.50 -5.08 -34.73
N VAL A 120 5.77 -5.86 -33.91
CA VAL A 120 5.34 -7.23 -34.21
C VAL A 120 4.65 -7.19 -35.55
N GLN A 121 5.38 -7.56 -36.59
CA GLN A 121 4.83 -7.59 -37.92
C GLN A 121 3.89 -8.79 -37.93
N MET A 122 2.59 -8.57 -38.08
CA MET A 122 1.62 -9.66 -38.28
C MET A 122 2.09 -10.65 -39.36
N ALA A 123 2.93 -10.17 -40.30
CA ALA A 123 3.67 -10.96 -41.27
C ALA A 123 4.55 -12.08 -40.66
N SER A 124 5.28 -11.86 -39.56
CA SER A 124 6.14 -12.91 -38.95
C SER A 124 5.34 -13.97 -38.20
N VAL A 125 4.19 -13.60 -37.62
CA VAL A 125 3.24 -14.54 -37.03
C VAL A 125 2.54 -15.34 -38.13
N LEU A 126 2.12 -14.70 -39.21
CA LEU A 126 1.57 -15.35 -40.40
C LEU A 126 2.59 -16.25 -41.11
N GLU A 127 3.87 -15.91 -41.12
CA GLU A 127 4.93 -16.73 -41.71
C GLU A 127 5.25 -17.95 -40.84
N ARG A 128 5.17 -17.82 -39.52
CA ARG A 128 5.23 -18.96 -38.59
C ARG A 128 4.00 -19.86 -38.70
N VAL A 129 2.81 -19.29 -38.84
CA VAL A 129 1.57 -20.05 -39.08
C VAL A 129 1.61 -20.74 -40.44
N ARG A 130 2.03 -20.07 -41.51
CA ARG A 130 2.24 -20.66 -42.84
C ARG A 130 3.31 -21.75 -42.87
N SER A 131 4.39 -21.59 -42.10
CA SER A 131 5.41 -22.62 -41.94
C SER A 131 4.84 -23.86 -41.26
N ILE A 132 4.03 -23.68 -40.21
CA ILE A 132 3.31 -24.76 -39.52
C ILE A 132 2.26 -25.39 -40.45
N GLU A 133 1.50 -24.60 -41.21
CA GLU A 133 0.54 -25.08 -42.22
C GLU A 133 1.25 -25.89 -43.31
N SER A 134 2.41 -25.44 -43.82
CA SER A 134 3.20 -26.20 -44.80
C SER A 134 3.77 -27.50 -44.21
N GLN A 135 4.12 -27.52 -42.92
CA GLN A 135 4.58 -28.73 -42.23
C GLN A 135 3.42 -29.72 -42.04
N ILE A 136 2.21 -29.23 -41.77
CA ILE A 136 0.98 -30.02 -41.71
C ILE A 136 0.59 -30.55 -43.10
N GLU A 137 0.71 -29.73 -44.16
CA GLU A 137 0.44 -30.14 -45.53
C GLU A 137 1.46 -31.15 -46.07
N ARG A 138 2.73 -31.05 -45.69
CA ARG A 138 3.74 -32.08 -46.04
C ARG A 138 3.46 -33.42 -45.38
N ILE A 139 2.91 -33.43 -44.17
CA ILE A 139 2.40 -34.65 -43.51
C ILE A 139 1.17 -35.20 -44.25
N ALA A 140 0.37 -34.33 -44.90
CA ALA A 140 -0.81 -34.72 -45.66
C ALA A 140 -0.53 -35.14 -47.12
N TYR A 141 0.58 -34.71 -47.74
CA TYR A 141 0.83 -34.90 -49.18
C TYR A 141 1.97 -35.87 -49.53
N GLU A 142 2.88 -36.23 -48.62
CA GLU A 142 3.84 -37.32 -48.82
C GLU A 142 3.28 -38.66 -48.28
N GLY A 143 2.23 -39.14 -48.95
CA GLY A 143 1.78 -40.54 -49.00
C GLY A 143 1.76 -41.38 -47.72
N VAL A 144 0.57 -41.61 -47.17
CA VAL A 144 0.22 -42.93 -46.59
C VAL A 144 -0.23 -43.82 -47.75
N PRO A 145 0.58 -44.77 -48.25
CA PRO A 145 0.10 -45.75 -49.22
C PRO A 145 -0.79 -46.73 -48.46
N ASN A 146 -1.98 -46.95 -49.02
CA ASN A 146 -2.97 -47.93 -48.59
C ASN A 146 -2.38 -49.21 -47.96
N GLY A 147 -2.80 -49.48 -46.73
CA GLY A 147 -2.73 -50.80 -46.10
C GLY A 147 -1.46 -51.10 -45.30
N ASN A 148 -1.41 -50.64 -44.06
CA ASN A 148 -0.94 -51.40 -42.90
C ASN A 148 -1.07 -50.54 -41.64
N PHE A 149 -1.37 -51.17 -40.50
CA PHE A 149 -1.33 -50.53 -39.20
C PHE A 149 0.03 -49.86 -38.99
N ALA A 150 0.03 -48.64 -38.42
CA ALA A 150 1.25 -47.96 -37.97
C ALA A 150 2.16 -48.96 -37.27
N THR A 151 3.36 -49.16 -37.81
CA THR A 151 4.31 -50.11 -37.24
C THR A 151 4.76 -49.61 -35.87
N VAL A 152 5.23 -50.49 -34.99
CA VAL A 152 5.81 -50.09 -33.68
C VAL A 152 6.93 -49.05 -33.89
N ASP A 153 7.63 -49.13 -35.03
CA ASP A 153 8.72 -48.24 -35.40
C ASP A 153 8.28 -46.78 -35.65
N ASP A 154 7.09 -46.57 -36.24
CA ASP A 154 6.50 -45.23 -36.46
C ASP A 154 6.06 -44.59 -35.14
N LEU A 155 5.46 -45.39 -34.26
CA LEU A 155 5.08 -44.96 -32.91
C LEU A 155 6.33 -44.59 -32.09
N ASP A 156 7.42 -45.33 -32.23
CA ASP A 156 8.67 -45.04 -31.55
C ASP A 156 9.39 -43.83 -32.15
N ALA A 157 9.27 -43.58 -33.46
CA ALA A 157 9.74 -42.34 -34.08
C ALA A 157 8.97 -41.12 -33.55
N LEU A 158 7.64 -41.23 -33.42
CA LEU A 158 6.81 -40.18 -32.85
C LEU A 158 7.15 -39.93 -31.37
N LYS A 159 7.33 -40.98 -30.56
CA LYS A 159 7.79 -40.84 -29.16
C LYS A 159 9.13 -40.11 -29.07
N ARG A 160 10.10 -40.43 -29.93
CA ARG A 160 11.40 -39.74 -29.97
C ARG A 160 11.23 -38.25 -30.31
N GLN A 161 10.37 -37.92 -31.27
CA GLN A 161 10.08 -36.52 -31.61
C GLN A 161 9.41 -35.78 -30.44
N VAL A 162 8.44 -36.40 -29.76
CA VAL A 162 7.77 -35.83 -28.59
C VAL A 162 8.76 -35.57 -27.45
N VAL A 163 9.69 -36.49 -27.18
CA VAL A 163 10.74 -36.30 -26.16
C VAL A 163 11.63 -35.10 -26.50
N VAL A 164 12.10 -34.99 -27.74
CA VAL A 164 12.89 -33.83 -28.19
C VAL A 164 12.09 -32.53 -28.09
N LEU A 165 10.79 -32.57 -28.38
CA LEU A 165 9.92 -31.39 -28.26
C LEU A 165 9.76 -30.96 -26.80
N VAL A 166 9.61 -31.91 -25.88
CA VAL A 166 9.53 -31.67 -24.43
C VAL A 166 10.82 -31.04 -23.91
N ASP A 167 11.99 -31.54 -24.34
CA ASP A 167 13.28 -30.95 -23.97
C ASP A 167 13.39 -29.50 -24.47
N ARG A 168 13.02 -29.23 -25.73
CA ARG A 168 13.01 -27.88 -26.29
C ARG A 168 12.05 -26.93 -25.55
N ILE A 169 10.88 -27.43 -25.12
CA ILE A 169 9.93 -26.66 -24.28
C ILE A 169 10.56 -26.37 -22.91
N SER A 170 11.27 -27.33 -22.31
CA SER A 170 11.95 -27.14 -21.03
C SER A 170 13.03 -26.05 -21.11
N TYR A 171 13.84 -26.04 -22.17
CA TYR A 171 14.82 -24.97 -22.40
C TYR A 171 14.14 -23.60 -22.62
N ALA A 172 13.08 -23.55 -23.43
CA ALA A 172 12.34 -22.31 -23.66
C ALA A 172 11.71 -21.75 -22.38
N SER A 173 11.23 -22.62 -21.48
CA SER A 173 10.70 -22.20 -20.18
C SER A 173 11.79 -21.56 -19.30
N ARG A 174 12.99 -22.14 -19.25
CA ARG A 174 14.13 -21.57 -18.50
C ARG A 174 14.56 -20.21 -19.05
N ASP A 175 14.55 -20.04 -20.37
CA ASP A 175 14.86 -18.75 -20.99
C ASP A 175 13.80 -17.70 -20.66
N VAL A 176 12.52 -18.10 -20.56
CA VAL A 176 11.43 -17.23 -20.10
C VAL A 176 11.63 -16.81 -18.65
N ASP A 177 12.03 -17.72 -17.77
CA ASP A 177 12.33 -17.42 -16.37
C ASP A 177 13.51 -16.43 -16.27
N ASN A 178 14.59 -16.66 -17.02
CA ASN A 178 15.74 -15.75 -17.05
C ASN A 178 15.38 -14.36 -17.59
N LEU A 179 14.50 -14.30 -18.60
CA LEU A 179 13.98 -13.03 -19.11
C LEU A 179 13.13 -12.32 -18.05
N SER A 180 12.28 -13.04 -17.32
CA SER A 180 11.47 -12.49 -16.23
C SER A 180 12.35 -11.86 -15.14
N GLU A 181 13.44 -12.53 -14.77
CA GLU A 181 14.42 -11.98 -13.81
C GLU A 181 15.09 -10.71 -14.33
N LYS A 182 15.50 -10.70 -15.61
CA LYS A 182 16.07 -9.49 -16.24
C LYS A 182 15.07 -8.34 -16.34
N PHE A 183 13.79 -8.63 -16.60
CA PHE A 183 12.73 -7.62 -16.60
C PHE A 183 12.52 -7.03 -15.21
N ALA A 184 12.50 -7.86 -14.16
CA ALA A 184 12.41 -7.36 -12.79
C ALA A 184 13.61 -6.49 -12.40
N ALA A 185 14.82 -6.87 -12.84
CA ALA A 185 16.02 -6.05 -12.63
C ALA A 185 15.96 -4.72 -13.39
N LEU A 186 15.45 -4.73 -14.62
CA LEU A 186 15.28 -3.52 -15.43
C LEU A 186 14.22 -2.58 -14.84
N ASP A 187 13.10 -3.12 -14.38
CA ASP A 187 12.01 -2.37 -13.72
C ASP A 187 12.53 -1.66 -12.46
N LYS A 188 13.34 -2.37 -11.66
CA LYS A 188 14.03 -1.77 -10.53
C LYS A 188 14.99 -0.65 -10.94
N ALA A 189 15.81 -0.88 -11.97
CA ALA A 189 16.74 0.14 -12.46
C ALA A 189 16.02 1.38 -12.99
N LEU A 190 14.89 1.21 -13.67
CA LEU A 190 14.02 2.31 -14.11
C LEU A 190 13.44 3.08 -12.92
N GLY A 191 12.98 2.37 -11.88
CA GLY A 191 12.54 2.99 -10.63
C GLY A 191 13.63 3.84 -9.97
N ASP A 192 14.85 3.32 -9.87
CA ASP A 192 16.00 4.01 -9.29
C ASP A 192 16.38 5.26 -10.11
N ILE A 193 16.38 5.16 -11.44
CA ILE A 193 16.61 6.30 -12.34
C ILE A 193 15.53 7.37 -12.15
N ASN A 194 14.26 6.98 -12.09
CA ASN A 194 13.16 7.92 -11.94
C ASN A 194 13.24 8.67 -10.60
N GLN A 195 13.60 7.98 -9.52
CA GLN A 195 13.86 8.61 -8.22
C GLN A 195 15.07 9.54 -8.22
N SER A 196 16.14 9.18 -8.96
CA SER A 196 17.32 10.03 -9.12
C SER A 196 16.99 11.31 -9.90
N LEU A 197 16.27 11.18 -11.01
CA LEU A 197 15.80 12.30 -11.82
C LEU A 197 14.88 13.23 -11.02
N SER A 198 13.93 12.66 -10.27
CA SER A 198 13.04 13.44 -9.40
C SER A 198 13.81 14.26 -8.37
N ARG A 199 14.86 13.68 -7.77
CA ARG A 199 15.76 14.40 -6.86
C ARG A 199 16.53 15.52 -7.56
N GLN A 200 17.09 15.28 -8.74
CA GLN A 200 17.80 16.30 -9.51
C GLN A 200 16.87 17.45 -9.93
N ILE A 201 15.66 17.16 -10.38
CA ILE A 201 14.65 18.18 -10.75
C ILE A 201 14.33 19.07 -9.55
N ASN A 202 14.15 18.49 -8.36
CA ASN A 202 13.88 19.26 -7.15
C ASN A 202 15.06 20.15 -6.72
N ILE A 203 16.30 19.67 -6.88
CA ILE A 203 17.51 20.47 -6.62
C ILE A 203 17.58 21.64 -7.59
N VAL A 204 17.46 21.38 -8.89
CA VAL A 204 17.48 22.43 -9.92
C VAL A 204 16.33 23.43 -9.71
N GLY A 205 15.14 22.97 -9.32
CA GLY A 205 14.02 23.84 -8.98
C GLY A 205 14.32 24.78 -7.81
N THR A 206 15.01 24.28 -6.78
CA THR A 206 15.49 25.08 -5.65
C THR A 206 16.52 26.11 -6.11
N ASP A 207 17.55 25.70 -6.85
CA ASP A 207 18.61 26.58 -7.36
C ASP A 207 18.03 27.70 -8.24
N VAL A 208 17.06 27.40 -9.11
CA VAL A 208 16.38 28.39 -9.95
C VAL A 208 15.58 29.40 -9.12
N THR A 209 15.00 28.96 -8.00
CA THR A 209 14.26 29.82 -7.08
C THR A 209 15.21 30.77 -6.33
N GLU A 210 16.35 30.27 -5.87
CA GLU A 210 17.40 31.06 -5.21
C GLU A 210 18.04 32.06 -6.18
N LEU A 211 18.29 31.66 -7.42
CA LEU A 211 18.79 32.55 -8.46
C LEU A 211 17.79 33.67 -8.77
N HIS A 212 16.51 33.35 -8.90
CA HIS A 212 15.45 34.37 -9.06
C HIS A 212 15.45 35.36 -7.90
N GLN A 213 15.61 34.87 -6.67
CA GLN A 213 15.66 35.73 -5.49
C GLN A 213 16.89 36.66 -5.54
N SER A 214 18.05 36.11 -5.85
CA SER A 214 19.30 36.87 -6.00
C SER A 214 19.18 37.96 -7.08
N VAL A 215 18.56 37.64 -8.23
CA VAL A 215 18.28 38.63 -9.29
C VAL A 215 17.36 39.73 -8.78
N ARG A 216 16.27 39.40 -8.08
CA ARG A 216 15.36 40.40 -7.49
C ARG A 216 16.05 41.29 -6.44
N ASP A 217 16.99 40.74 -5.68
CA ASP A 217 17.77 41.49 -4.70
C ASP A 217 18.77 42.43 -5.40
N ILE A 218 19.42 41.96 -6.47
CA ILE A 218 20.29 42.78 -7.33
C ILE A 218 19.49 43.91 -7.99
N GLU A 219 18.31 43.64 -8.54
CA GLU A 219 17.43 44.66 -9.14
C GLU A 219 17.01 45.72 -8.13
N ARG A 220 16.66 45.32 -6.90
CA ARG A 220 16.36 46.25 -5.80
C ARG A 220 17.57 47.09 -5.42
N ASN A 221 18.75 46.47 -5.33
CA ASN A 221 19.99 47.17 -5.03
C ASN A 221 20.38 48.14 -6.16
N LEU A 222 20.22 47.74 -7.42
CA LEU A 222 20.46 48.59 -8.59
C LEU A 222 19.50 49.78 -8.60
N THR A 223 18.22 49.56 -8.31
CA THR A 223 17.22 50.63 -8.19
C THR A 223 17.60 51.63 -7.11
N ARG A 224 17.99 51.14 -5.91
CA ARG A 224 18.48 52.00 -4.82
C ARG A 224 19.75 52.76 -5.21
N VAL A 225 20.68 52.13 -5.92
CA VAL A 225 21.90 52.80 -6.41
C VAL A 225 21.55 53.87 -7.43
N MET A 226 20.61 53.60 -8.35
CA MET A 226 20.13 54.58 -9.34
C MET A 226 19.35 55.74 -8.71
N GLU A 227 18.54 55.48 -7.68
CA GLU A 227 17.84 56.51 -6.90
C GLU A 227 18.83 57.38 -6.10
N ASN A 228 19.89 56.77 -5.55
CA ASN A 228 20.96 57.48 -4.85
C ASN A 228 21.96 58.17 -5.80
N TYR A 229 22.01 57.77 -7.07
CA TYR A 229 22.71 58.50 -8.13
C TYR A 229 21.83 59.65 -8.62
N VAL A 230 21.70 60.63 -7.73
CA VAL A 230 21.08 61.92 -7.97
C VAL A 230 21.69 62.51 -9.25
N SER A 231 20.84 62.80 -10.25
CA SER A 231 21.23 63.57 -11.43
C SER A 231 21.95 64.84 -10.99
N LYS A 232 23.02 65.20 -11.69
CA LYS A 232 23.98 66.28 -11.38
C LYS A 232 23.34 67.64 -11.02
N ASP A 233 22.05 67.83 -11.30
CA ASP A 233 21.26 69.03 -11.03
C ASP A 233 20.61 69.09 -9.61
N VAL A 234 20.53 68.00 -8.85
CA VAL A 234 19.82 67.99 -7.53
C VAL A 234 20.77 68.02 -6.32
N LEU A 235 22.09 67.95 -6.52
CA LEU A 235 23.10 68.02 -5.46
C LEU A 235 23.25 69.41 -4.79
N ALA A 236 22.50 70.42 -5.23
CA ALA A 236 22.58 71.76 -4.67
C ALA A 236 21.73 71.97 -3.40
N ASP A 237 20.72 71.13 -3.11
CA ASP A 237 19.63 71.57 -2.22
C ASP A 237 19.20 70.63 -1.07
N TYR A 238 19.66 69.39 -0.98
CA TYR A 238 19.19 68.44 0.06
C TYR A 238 20.39 67.63 0.57
N ILE A 239 20.96 67.83 1.77
CA ILE A 239 20.41 67.39 3.05
C ILE A 239 21.44 67.67 4.19
N THR A 240 20.97 67.99 5.41
CA THR A 240 21.81 68.33 6.59
C THR A 240 22.25 67.09 7.40
N ARG A 241 23.25 67.23 8.29
CA ARG A 241 23.83 66.16 9.15
C ARG A 241 22.80 65.27 9.89
N SER A 242 21.57 65.76 10.09
CA SER A 242 20.47 65.02 10.73
C SER A 242 20.12 63.73 9.96
N ASP A 243 20.06 63.79 8.63
CA ASP A 243 19.65 62.63 7.82
C ASP A 243 20.77 61.59 7.66
N LEU A 244 22.03 62.01 7.87
CA LEU A 244 23.18 61.10 7.89
C LEU A 244 23.15 60.15 9.10
N SER A 245 22.63 60.61 10.25
CA SER A 245 22.43 59.80 11.48
C SER A 245 21.36 58.73 11.28
N SER A 246 20.27 59.09 10.61
CA SER A 246 19.15 58.20 10.27
C SER A 246 19.59 57.10 9.30
N THR A 247 20.46 57.44 8.34
CA THR A 247 20.93 56.52 7.30
C THR A 247 21.98 55.53 7.82
N LEU A 248 22.82 55.92 8.80
CA LEU A 248 23.77 55.01 9.47
C LEU A 248 23.10 53.93 10.33
N ARG A 249 21.87 54.17 10.82
CA ARG A 249 21.08 53.16 11.55
C ARG A 249 20.55 52.04 10.64
N LEU A 250 20.36 52.32 9.36
CA LEU A 250 19.76 51.38 8.41
C LEU A 250 20.79 50.40 7.80
N TYR A 251 22.09 50.64 7.96
CA TYR A 251 23.16 49.86 7.30
C TYR A 251 23.87 48.81 8.20
N VAL A 252 23.45 48.60 9.46
CA VAL A 252 24.19 47.67 10.37
C VAL A 252 23.25 46.75 11.16
N GLY A 253 22.76 45.66 10.55
CA GLY A 253 22.38 44.40 11.24
C GLY A 253 21.26 44.38 12.29
N VAL A 254 20.55 45.48 12.59
CA VAL A 254 19.59 45.52 13.72
C VAL A 254 18.36 44.62 13.50
N GLY A 255 17.81 44.52 12.28
CA GLY A 255 16.62 43.70 12.01
C GLY A 255 16.86 42.19 12.12
N ASP A 256 17.97 41.70 11.56
CA ASP A 256 18.35 40.29 11.69
C ASP A 256 18.73 39.93 13.15
N LEU A 257 19.25 40.90 13.90
CA LEU A 257 19.51 40.76 15.33
C LEU A 257 18.21 40.76 16.15
N GLU A 258 17.21 41.56 15.79
CA GLU A 258 15.88 41.58 16.43
C GLU A 258 15.15 40.25 16.18
N ASP A 259 15.21 39.70 14.96
CA ASP A 259 14.66 38.38 14.65
C ASP A 259 15.39 37.25 15.40
N LEU A 260 16.71 37.33 15.53
CA LEU A 260 17.51 36.38 16.30
C LEU A 260 17.21 36.50 17.80
N GLU A 261 17.08 37.71 18.33
CA GLU A 261 16.69 38.00 19.72
C GLU A 261 15.32 37.39 20.01
N ASN A 262 14.33 37.62 19.15
CA ASN A 262 12.99 37.09 19.29
C ASN A 262 12.98 35.54 19.27
N LYS A 263 13.75 34.91 18.36
CA LYS A 263 13.92 33.45 18.33
C LYS A 263 14.58 32.93 19.60
N LEU A 264 15.63 33.60 20.06
CA LEU A 264 16.36 33.19 21.26
C LEU A 264 15.48 33.32 22.50
N SER A 265 14.68 34.38 22.62
CA SER A 265 13.70 34.56 23.69
C SER A 265 12.62 33.48 23.66
N ALA A 266 12.12 33.12 22.47
CA ALA A 266 11.13 32.05 22.33
C ALA A 266 11.70 30.68 22.72
N ASP A 267 12.94 30.38 22.33
CA ASP A 267 13.62 29.15 22.71
C ASP A 267 13.95 29.12 24.21
N LEU A 268 14.32 30.26 24.80
CA LEU A 268 14.54 30.39 26.25
C LEU A 268 13.26 30.07 27.04
N ALA A 269 12.11 30.62 26.62
CA ALA A 269 10.82 30.34 27.25
C ALA A 269 10.45 28.86 27.18
N ARG A 270 10.69 28.19 26.03
CA ARG A 270 10.48 26.74 25.89
C ARG A 270 11.37 25.91 26.81
N ILE A 271 12.63 26.33 26.99
CA ILE A 271 13.57 25.67 27.91
C ILE A 271 13.10 25.85 29.36
N GLU A 272 12.64 27.04 29.73
CA GLU A 272 12.09 27.32 31.06
C GLU A 272 10.86 26.44 31.35
N ASP A 273 9.92 26.35 30.42
CA ASP A 273 8.74 25.49 30.54
C ASP A 273 9.13 24.01 30.70
N THR A 274 10.05 23.53 29.87
CA THR A 274 10.55 22.14 29.95
C THR A 274 11.23 21.87 31.29
N THR A 275 12.01 22.83 31.79
CA THR A 275 12.70 22.71 33.09
C THR A 275 11.69 22.67 34.24
N SER A 276 10.62 23.47 34.16
CA SER A 276 9.53 23.49 35.13
C SER A 276 8.76 22.16 35.16
N ASP A 277 8.44 21.58 34.00
CA ASP A 277 7.82 20.25 33.91
C ASP A 277 8.71 19.16 34.50
N LEU A 278 9.99 19.14 34.12
CA LEU A 278 10.96 18.17 34.66
C LEU A 278 11.10 18.27 36.18
N SER A 279 11.13 19.48 36.73
CA SER A 279 11.15 19.72 38.17
C SER A 279 9.90 19.16 38.86
N THR A 280 8.72 19.37 38.25
CA THR A 280 7.45 18.84 38.75
C THR A 280 7.42 17.31 38.73
N ARG A 281 7.86 16.70 37.62
CA ARG A 281 7.97 15.24 37.49
C ARG A 281 8.96 14.66 38.49
N LEU A 282 10.12 15.30 38.70
CA LEU A 282 11.09 14.88 39.71
C LEU A 282 10.49 14.92 41.13
N ALA A 283 9.76 15.97 41.47
CA ALA A 283 9.09 16.09 42.76
C ALA A 283 8.06 14.96 42.97
N ASN A 284 7.29 14.59 41.93
CA ASN A 284 6.32 13.49 41.99
C ASN A 284 7.00 12.12 42.10
N THR A 285 8.10 11.90 41.38
CA THR A 285 8.91 10.69 41.52
C THR A 285 9.46 10.56 42.94
N ASN A 286 9.98 11.65 43.52
CA ASN A 286 10.48 11.65 44.89
C ASN A 286 9.37 11.34 45.92
N ARG A 287 8.15 11.85 45.73
CA ARG A 287 6.99 11.47 46.57
C ARG A 287 6.66 9.99 46.45
N THR A 288 6.69 9.44 45.24
CA THR A 288 6.44 8.02 45.00
C THR A 288 7.50 7.14 45.67
N ILE A 289 8.78 7.53 45.55
CA ILE A 289 9.89 6.85 46.24
C ILE A 289 9.69 6.87 47.76
N ALA A 290 9.30 8.02 48.32
CA ALA A 290 9.04 8.14 49.76
C ALA A 290 7.90 7.23 50.22
N ASN A 291 6.81 7.14 49.44
CA ASN A 291 5.69 6.24 49.73
C ASN A 291 6.11 4.77 49.68
N ILE A 292 6.84 4.36 48.63
CA ILE A 292 7.35 2.99 48.51
C ILE A 292 8.29 2.66 49.68
N ALA A 293 9.17 3.59 50.08
CA ALA A 293 10.05 3.38 51.22
C ALA A 293 9.26 3.15 52.52
N ALA A 294 8.17 3.89 52.73
CA ALA A 294 7.29 3.70 53.88
C ALA A 294 6.57 2.33 53.84
N GLU A 295 6.07 1.92 52.67
CA GLU A 295 5.46 0.61 52.48
C GLU A 295 6.45 -0.54 52.72
N VAL A 296 7.70 -0.39 52.29
CA VAL A 296 8.76 -1.39 52.53
C VAL A 296 9.02 -1.55 54.03
N GLU A 297 9.09 -0.45 54.79
CA GLU A 297 9.30 -0.54 56.24
C GLU A 297 8.09 -1.15 56.97
N ALA A 298 6.87 -0.81 56.54
CA ALA A 298 5.65 -1.44 57.06
C ALA A 298 5.61 -2.95 56.78
N ASN A 299 5.95 -3.36 55.55
CA ASN A 299 6.01 -4.78 55.18
C ASN A 299 7.11 -5.51 55.95
N LYS A 300 8.25 -4.87 56.20
CA LYS A 300 9.32 -5.45 57.01
C LYS A 300 8.86 -5.68 58.45
N ALA A 301 8.12 -4.74 59.05
CA ALA A 301 7.53 -4.93 60.37
C ALA A 301 6.54 -6.10 60.39
N ALA A 302 5.64 -6.18 59.39
CA ALA A 302 4.70 -7.29 59.26
C ALA A 302 5.40 -8.66 59.10
N VAL A 303 6.54 -8.71 58.39
CA VAL A 303 7.36 -9.93 58.28
C VAL A 303 7.94 -10.35 59.63
N GLU A 304 8.38 -9.41 60.47
CA GLU A 304 8.84 -9.74 61.82
C GLU A 304 7.71 -10.29 62.70
N GLU A 305 6.50 -9.72 62.62
CA GLU A 305 5.32 -10.26 63.31
C GLU A 305 5.02 -11.70 62.89
N VAL A 306 5.10 -12.01 61.60
CA VAL A 306 4.87 -13.38 61.09
C VAL A 306 5.95 -14.36 61.57
N LYS A 307 7.19 -13.93 61.76
CA LYS A 307 8.26 -14.80 62.29
C LYS A 307 7.97 -15.27 63.70
N GLU A 308 7.35 -14.43 64.53
CA GLU A 308 6.97 -14.77 65.91
C GLU A 308 5.88 -15.86 65.99
N ILE A 309 5.09 -16.04 64.92
CA ILE A 309 4.09 -17.13 64.84
C ILE A 309 4.76 -18.51 64.84
N GLY A 310 5.98 -18.66 64.33
CA GLY A 310 6.70 -19.93 64.26
C GLY A 310 6.94 -20.57 65.65
N PRO A 311 7.55 -19.83 66.59
CA PRO A 311 7.65 -20.22 68.00
C PRO A 311 6.30 -20.54 68.64
N GLU A 312 5.27 -19.70 68.45
CA GLU A 312 3.93 -19.92 69.00
C GLU A 312 3.30 -21.23 68.49
N LEU A 313 3.40 -21.50 67.18
CA LEU A 313 2.90 -22.74 66.58
C LEU A 313 3.67 -23.96 67.10
N SER A 314 4.97 -23.81 67.34
CA SER A 314 5.81 -24.87 67.91
C SER A 314 5.40 -25.18 69.35
N ALA A 315 5.11 -24.15 70.16
CA ALA A 315 4.58 -24.30 71.51
C ALA A 315 3.21 -24.98 71.48
N MET A 316 2.29 -24.51 70.62
CA MET A 316 0.96 -25.09 70.47
C MET A 316 1.02 -26.57 70.03
N LYS A 317 1.94 -26.93 69.14
CA LYS A 317 2.16 -28.33 68.73
C LYS A 317 2.65 -29.20 69.89
N SER A 318 3.49 -28.66 70.77
CA SER A 318 3.91 -29.31 72.01
C SER A 318 2.71 -29.53 72.95
N ASP A 319 1.90 -28.49 73.15
CA ASP A 319 0.70 -28.56 74.00
C ASP A 319 -0.31 -29.59 73.49
N ILE A 320 -0.57 -29.62 72.18
CA ILE A 320 -1.44 -30.63 71.55
C ILE A 320 -0.88 -32.04 71.77
N SER A 321 0.45 -32.22 71.69
CA SER A 321 1.08 -33.52 71.92
C SER A 321 0.92 -33.96 73.39
N SER A 322 1.05 -33.02 74.33
CA SER A 322 0.81 -33.24 75.75
C SER A 322 -0.65 -33.62 76.03
N LEU A 323 -1.61 -32.86 75.50
CA LEU A 323 -3.04 -33.14 75.61
C LEU A 323 -3.40 -34.52 75.05
N ARG A 324 -2.82 -34.90 73.91
CA ARG A 324 -3.01 -36.22 73.32
C ARG A 324 -2.50 -37.33 74.25
N SER A 325 -1.36 -37.13 74.92
CA SER A 325 -0.86 -38.07 75.92
C SER A 325 -1.83 -38.18 77.10
N GLN A 326 -2.27 -37.05 77.65
CA GLN A 326 -3.22 -37.01 78.76
C GLN A 326 -4.54 -37.71 78.41
N LEU A 327 -5.06 -37.52 77.19
CA LEU A 327 -6.27 -38.20 76.72
C LEU A 327 -6.09 -39.72 76.62
N ASN A 328 -4.93 -40.18 76.14
CA ASN A 328 -4.61 -41.61 76.09
C ASN A 328 -4.50 -42.21 77.49
N ASP A 329 -3.88 -41.49 78.44
CA ASP A 329 -3.79 -41.90 79.83
C ASP A 329 -5.19 -42.01 80.47
N LEU A 330 -6.05 -41.02 80.24
CA LEU A 330 -7.44 -41.03 80.71
C LEU A 330 -8.25 -42.20 80.09
N THR A 331 -8.06 -42.46 78.79
CA THR A 331 -8.72 -43.58 78.10
C THR A 331 -8.30 -44.92 78.70
N ARG A 332 -7.00 -45.10 78.98
CA ARG A 332 -6.48 -46.28 79.68
C ARG A 332 -7.04 -46.41 81.10
N ALA A 333 -7.08 -45.32 81.85
CA ALA A 333 -7.65 -45.29 83.20
C ALA A 333 -9.13 -45.69 83.20
N ASN A 334 -9.94 -45.12 82.30
CA ASN A 334 -11.34 -45.48 82.15
C ASN A 334 -11.53 -46.95 81.76
N ALA A 335 -10.73 -47.46 80.82
CA ALA A 335 -10.78 -48.87 80.43
C ALA A 335 -10.49 -49.80 81.62
N ALA A 336 -9.50 -49.44 82.45
CA ALA A 336 -9.20 -50.17 83.68
C ALA A 336 -10.37 -50.09 84.68
N SER A 337 -10.96 -48.92 84.90
CA SER A 337 -12.13 -48.76 85.77
C SER A 337 -13.34 -49.56 85.29
N PHE A 338 -13.63 -49.59 83.98
CA PHE A 338 -14.71 -50.42 83.43
C PHE A 338 -14.43 -51.92 83.58
N SER A 339 -13.17 -52.35 83.47
CA SER A 339 -12.79 -53.73 83.73
C SER A 339 -13.10 -54.13 85.17
N VAL A 340 -12.70 -53.30 86.14
CA VAL A 340 -12.99 -53.53 87.58
C VAL A 340 -14.49 -53.54 87.83
N LEU A 341 -15.23 -52.62 87.21
CA LEU A 341 -16.69 -52.52 87.39
C LEU A 341 -17.42 -53.73 86.79
N ARG A 342 -16.94 -54.24 85.66
CA ARG A 342 -17.42 -55.49 85.06
C ARG A 342 -17.15 -56.69 85.96
N GLU A 343 -15.93 -56.81 86.47
CA GLU A 343 -15.54 -57.87 87.39
C GLU A 343 -16.44 -57.86 88.65
N GLY A 344 -16.70 -56.68 89.22
CA GLY A 344 -17.65 -56.53 90.33
C GLY A 344 -19.10 -56.82 89.95
N MET A 345 -19.53 -56.56 88.71
CA MET A 345 -20.85 -56.97 88.22
C MET A 345 -20.97 -58.49 88.05
N ASP A 346 -19.92 -59.13 87.56
CA ASP A 346 -19.83 -60.58 87.42
C ASP A 346 -19.89 -61.23 88.82
N GLU A 347 -19.14 -60.71 89.81
CA GLU A 347 -19.25 -61.14 91.21
C GLU A 347 -20.66 -60.97 91.80
N LEU A 348 -21.31 -59.82 91.54
CA LEU A 348 -22.68 -59.57 92.02
C LEU A 348 -23.70 -60.53 91.35
N SER A 349 -23.50 -60.83 90.07
CA SER A 349 -24.30 -61.81 89.33
C SER A 349 -24.16 -63.19 89.95
N ASP A 350 -22.92 -63.64 90.22
CA ASP A 350 -22.64 -64.91 90.89
C ASP A 350 -23.28 -64.97 92.29
N MET A 351 -23.17 -63.90 93.08
CA MET A 351 -23.84 -63.79 94.38
C MET A 351 -25.36 -63.87 94.26
N THR A 352 -25.95 -63.25 93.24
CA THR A 352 -27.40 -63.27 93.01
C THR A 352 -27.87 -64.67 92.61
N GLY A 353 -27.10 -65.35 91.74
CA GLY A 353 -27.34 -66.75 91.38
C GLY A 353 -27.27 -67.67 92.60
N HIS A 354 -26.23 -67.55 93.41
CA HIS A 354 -26.09 -68.34 94.64
C HIS A 354 -27.21 -68.07 95.66
N ASN A 355 -27.66 -66.82 95.78
CA ASN A 355 -28.81 -66.49 96.63
C ASN A 355 -30.13 -67.05 96.07
N ALA A 356 -30.30 -67.08 94.73
CA ALA A 356 -31.46 -67.69 94.10
C ALA A 356 -31.50 -69.21 94.34
N GLU A 357 -30.37 -69.90 94.21
CA GLU A 357 -30.24 -71.33 94.56
C GLU A 357 -30.60 -71.59 96.02
N LYS A 358 -30.08 -70.77 96.96
CA LYS A 358 -30.43 -70.88 98.38
C LYS A 358 -31.91 -70.63 98.66
N LEU A 359 -32.54 -69.72 97.92
CA LEU A 359 -33.99 -69.49 98.03
C LEU A 359 -34.79 -70.69 97.52
N GLU A 360 -34.33 -71.34 96.45
CA GLU A 360 -34.94 -72.58 95.93
C GLU A 360 -34.76 -73.75 96.92
N GLU A 361 -33.58 -73.89 97.54
CA GLU A 361 -33.36 -74.84 98.64
C GLU A 361 -34.30 -74.57 99.83
N LEU A 362 -34.46 -73.29 100.23
CA LEU A 362 -35.37 -72.89 101.30
C LEU A 362 -36.84 -73.19 100.97
N ASP A 363 -37.28 -72.95 99.72
CA ASP A 363 -38.65 -73.28 99.28
C ASP A 363 -38.89 -74.79 99.29
N SER A 364 -37.87 -75.59 98.92
CA SER A 364 -37.92 -77.06 98.96
C SER A 364 -37.98 -77.65 100.38
N LEU A 365 -37.55 -76.90 101.40
CA LEU A 365 -37.62 -77.29 102.81
C LEU A 365 -38.96 -76.93 103.48
N ILE A 366 -39.79 -76.11 102.83
CA ILE A 366 -41.08 -75.62 103.33
C ILE A 366 -42.27 -76.35 102.67
N GLN A 367 -42.03 -77.10 101.59
CA GLN A 367 -42.97 -78.09 101.01
C GLN A 367 -42.80 -79.48 101.64
#